data_AF-A0A9X1GF20-F1
#
_entry.id   AF-A0A9X1GF20-F1
#
_cell.length_a   1.000
_cell.length_b   1.000
_cell.length_c   1.000
_cell.angle_alpha   90.00
_cell.angle_beta   90.00
_cell.angle_gamma   90.00
#
_symmetry.space_group_name_H-M   'P 1'
#
loop_
_entity.id
_entity.type
_entity.pdbx_description
1 polymer ?
#
loop_
_entity_poly.entity_id
_entity_poly.type
_entity_poly.pdbx_seq_one_letter_code
_entity_poly.pdbx_strand_id
1 'polypeptide(L)'
;EIKKQLNKEARQIMKETIHEKEGLIVHRPAFQGKTQEARKLQMQVMPIVESLSRQILELLDNEQTETYQKGKYEGQRFNASRVAYGDLRNFDKKNPPHEQPSLAVAVRIAESGSMIRDDRIEAAKKAAIAIAEFAKKVDIPLLIYGDTADRSAREKTSLFSYKEFEDGFHWLNEPFVTMKPRQNNRDGGVLHMAAANFNSQSAPLQLFRHISDCQPNALEDYTDINSKEAIQEVVKEYDRTGI
;
A
#
# COMPACT_ATOMS: atom_id res chain seq x y z
N GLU A 1 -18.31 -14.50 -5.56
CA GLU A 1 -18.63 -14.44 -4.12
C GLU A 1 -17.80 -13.39 -3.38
N ILE A 2 -16.49 -13.31 -3.63
CA ILE A 2 -15.55 -12.31 -3.08
C ILE A 2 -16.12 -10.88 -3.04
N LYS A 3 -16.65 -10.35 -4.15
CA LYS A 3 -17.24 -8.98 -4.16
C LYS A 3 -18.32 -8.80 -3.09
N LYS A 4 -19.20 -9.79 -2.88
CA LYS A 4 -20.28 -9.69 -1.88
C LYS A 4 -19.70 -9.68 -0.46
N GLN A 5 -18.67 -10.48 -0.22
CA GLN A 5 -17.95 -10.53 1.05
C GLN A 5 -17.27 -9.19 1.35
N LEU A 6 -16.48 -8.65 0.42
CA LEU A 6 -15.81 -7.35 0.59
C LEU A 6 -16.81 -6.21 0.85
N ASN A 7 -17.98 -6.22 0.21
CA ASN A 7 -19.01 -5.23 0.50
C ASN A 7 -19.66 -5.41 1.88
N LYS A 8 -19.73 -6.63 2.41
CA LYS A 8 -20.22 -6.89 3.77
C LYS A 8 -19.21 -6.40 4.80
N GLU A 9 -17.93 -6.70 4.59
CA GLU A 9 -16.82 -6.25 5.43
C GLU A 9 -16.70 -4.72 5.41
N ALA A 10 -16.74 -4.10 4.24
CA ALA A 10 -16.72 -2.64 4.11
C ALA A 10 -17.86 -1.97 4.89
N ARG A 11 -19.09 -2.50 4.84
CA ARG A 11 -20.20 -1.95 5.64
C ARG A 11 -19.98 -2.08 7.14
N GLN A 12 -19.33 -3.16 7.57
CA GLN A 12 -19.02 -3.37 8.98
C GLN A 12 -17.93 -2.43 9.46
N ILE A 13 -16.88 -2.23 8.65
CA ILE A 13 -15.77 -1.31 8.93
C ILE A 13 -16.26 0.13 8.99
N MET A 14 -17.19 0.51 8.12
CA MET A 14 -17.66 1.89 8.00
C MET A 14 -18.74 2.24 9.03
N LYS A 15 -19.27 1.25 9.76
CA LYS A 15 -20.31 1.46 10.77
C LYS A 15 -19.77 2.32 11.92
N GLU A 16 -20.58 3.25 12.43
CA GLU A 16 -20.19 4.16 13.54
C GLU A 16 -19.07 5.15 13.18
N THR A 17 -18.71 5.26 11.90
CA THR A 17 -17.76 6.27 11.39
C THR A 17 -18.50 7.42 10.69
N ILE A 18 -17.81 8.53 10.45
CA ILE A 18 -18.33 9.62 9.61
C ILE A 18 -18.67 9.16 8.18
N HIS A 19 -18.09 8.04 7.74
CA HIS A 19 -18.25 7.51 6.40
C HIS A 19 -19.42 6.53 6.24
N GLU A 20 -20.17 6.21 7.31
CA GLU A 20 -21.24 5.21 7.30
C GLU A 20 -22.31 5.48 6.20
N LYS A 21 -22.61 6.75 5.96
CA LYS A 21 -23.65 7.20 5.02
C LYS A 21 -23.12 7.54 3.62
N GLU A 22 -21.84 7.26 3.35
CA GLU A 22 -21.20 7.54 2.05
C GLU A 22 -21.55 6.54 0.95
N GLY A 23 -22.32 5.48 1.24
CA GLY A 23 -22.72 4.52 0.20
C GLY A 23 -21.52 3.94 -0.55
N LEU A 24 -20.47 3.54 0.19
CA LEU A 24 -19.28 2.92 -0.38
C LEU A 24 -19.64 1.56 -0.98
N ILE A 25 -19.25 1.34 -2.24
CA ILE A 25 -19.40 0.07 -2.94
C ILE A 25 -18.02 -0.43 -3.38
N VAL A 26 -17.68 -1.65 -2.96
CA VAL A 26 -16.46 -2.33 -3.40
C VAL A 26 -16.72 -3.09 -4.68
N HIS A 27 -15.88 -2.87 -5.69
CA HIS A 27 -15.87 -3.57 -6.96
C HIS A 27 -14.60 -4.39 -7.08
N ARG A 28 -14.72 -5.54 -7.74
CA ARG A 28 -13.58 -6.35 -8.15
C ARG A 28 -13.46 -6.26 -9.67
N PRO A 29 -12.46 -5.54 -10.22
CA PRO A 29 -12.24 -5.47 -11.66
C PRO A 29 -12.04 -6.88 -12.23
N ALA A 30 -12.83 -7.22 -13.25
CA ALA A 30 -12.76 -8.52 -13.90
C ALA A 30 -11.58 -8.61 -14.87
N PHE A 31 -11.14 -9.84 -15.16
CA PHE A 31 -10.21 -10.13 -16.23
C PHE A 31 -10.83 -9.73 -17.58
N GLN A 32 -10.14 -8.87 -18.35
CA GLN A 32 -10.63 -8.36 -19.64
C GLN A 32 -9.77 -8.82 -20.84
N GLY A 33 -8.88 -9.81 -20.65
CA GLY A 33 -8.02 -10.30 -21.74
C GLY A 33 -7.02 -9.27 -22.25
N LYS A 34 -6.58 -8.36 -21.38
CA LYS A 34 -5.63 -7.28 -21.71
C LYS A 34 -4.17 -7.68 -21.45
N THR A 35 -3.88 -8.98 -21.48
CA THR A 35 -2.56 -9.55 -21.19
C THR A 35 -1.43 -8.89 -21.98
N GLN A 36 -1.66 -8.56 -23.25
CA GLN A 36 -0.62 -8.00 -24.11
C GLN A 36 -0.26 -6.55 -23.72
N GLU A 37 -1.25 -5.74 -23.35
CA GLU A 37 -1.07 -4.37 -22.85
C GLU A 37 -0.36 -4.39 -21.49
N ALA A 38 -0.80 -5.28 -20.58
CA ALA A 38 -0.18 -5.48 -19.28
C ALA A 38 1.30 -5.89 -19.40
N ARG A 39 1.63 -6.85 -20.28
CA ARG A 39 3.02 -7.25 -20.55
C ARG A 39 3.87 -6.10 -21.09
N LYS A 40 3.30 -5.26 -21.96
CA LYS A 40 4.04 -4.11 -22.52
C LYS A 40 4.40 -3.09 -21.44
N LEU A 41 3.49 -2.80 -20.52
CA LEU A 41 3.78 -1.91 -19.39
C LEU A 41 4.74 -2.55 -18.39
N GLN A 42 4.56 -3.85 -18.11
CA GLN A 42 5.46 -4.63 -17.26
C GLN A 42 6.90 -4.54 -17.76
N MET A 43 7.16 -4.81 -19.05
CA MET A 43 8.51 -4.72 -19.63
C MET A 43 9.16 -3.34 -19.47
N GLN A 44 8.39 -2.26 -19.44
CA GLN A 44 8.92 -0.90 -19.25
C GLN A 44 9.42 -0.66 -17.82
N VAL A 45 8.80 -1.31 -16.82
CA VAL A 45 9.14 -1.08 -15.40
C VAL A 45 10.08 -2.14 -14.83
N MET A 46 10.17 -3.31 -15.46
CA MET A 46 11.00 -4.42 -14.97
C MET A 46 12.46 -4.07 -14.71
N PRO A 47 13.18 -3.28 -15.54
CA PRO A 47 14.58 -2.94 -15.26
C PRO A 47 14.77 -2.22 -13.92
N ILE A 48 13.83 -1.32 -13.59
CA ILE A 48 13.83 -0.58 -12.32
C ILE A 48 13.49 -1.53 -11.16
N VAL A 49 12.45 -2.34 -11.34
CA VAL A 49 12.04 -3.34 -10.34
C VAL A 49 13.17 -4.31 -10.03
N GLU A 50 13.85 -4.85 -11.04
CA GLU A 50 14.96 -5.79 -10.86
C GLU A 50 16.14 -5.15 -10.12
N SER A 51 16.47 -3.90 -10.45
CA SER A 51 17.54 -3.17 -9.77
C SER A 51 17.20 -2.94 -8.29
N LEU A 52 15.99 -2.47 -8.00
CA LEU A 52 15.55 -2.21 -6.62
C LEU A 52 15.37 -3.50 -5.81
N SER A 53 14.74 -4.53 -6.39
CA SER A 53 14.58 -5.82 -5.73
C SER A 53 15.93 -6.44 -5.38
N ARG A 54 16.95 -6.33 -6.24
CA ARG A 54 18.29 -6.84 -5.93
C ARG A 54 18.90 -6.14 -4.72
N GLN A 55 18.86 -4.81 -4.69
CA GLN A 55 19.39 -4.02 -3.57
C GLN A 55 18.68 -4.35 -2.25
N ILE A 56 17.36 -4.50 -2.29
CA ILE A 56 16.57 -4.78 -1.08
C ILE A 56 16.76 -6.23 -0.63
N LEU A 57 16.80 -7.21 -1.54
CA LEU A 57 17.08 -8.60 -1.18
C LEU A 57 18.47 -8.75 -0.56
N GLU A 58 19.48 -8.05 -1.10
CA GLU A 58 20.81 -8.02 -0.49
C GLU A 58 20.79 -7.45 0.94
N LEU A 59 19.95 -6.44 1.22
CA LEU A 59 19.78 -5.91 2.57
C LEU A 59 19.05 -6.91 3.48
N LEU A 60 17.98 -7.55 2.98
CA LEU A 60 17.19 -8.51 3.74
C LEU A 60 17.96 -9.80 4.06
N ASP A 61 18.77 -10.32 3.13
CA ASP A 61 19.63 -11.50 3.36
C ASP A 61 20.66 -11.23 4.48
N ASN A 62 21.16 -9.99 4.56
CA ASN A 62 22.04 -9.55 5.64
C ASN A 62 21.32 -9.43 6.99
N GLU A 63 20.01 -9.16 7.01
CA GLU A 63 19.16 -9.15 8.22
C GLU A 63 18.71 -10.55 8.67
N GLN A 64 18.49 -11.48 7.73
CA GLN A 64 18.07 -12.86 8.01
C GLN A 64 19.21 -13.76 8.52
N THR A 65 20.46 -13.32 8.41
CA THR A 65 21.62 -14.04 8.97
C THR A 65 21.89 -13.54 10.38
N GLU A 66 22.21 -14.43 11.35
CA GLU A 66 22.73 -14.01 12.65
C GLU A 66 23.99 -13.16 12.47
N THR A 67 23.83 -11.84 12.38
CA THR A 67 24.95 -10.95 12.14
C THR A 67 25.59 -10.67 13.49
N TYR A 68 26.76 -11.30 13.71
CA TYR A 68 27.60 -11.00 14.86
C TYR A 68 28.55 -9.85 14.52
N GLN A 69 28.17 -8.63 14.89
CA GLN A 69 29.01 -7.46 14.65
C GLN A 69 29.92 -7.20 15.85
N LYS A 70 31.23 -7.37 15.67
CA LYS A 70 32.25 -7.06 16.68
C LYS A 70 32.63 -5.59 16.66
N GLY A 71 33.00 -5.06 17.82
CA GLY A 71 33.62 -3.74 17.89
C GLY A 71 32.64 -2.60 17.59
N LYS A 72 31.54 -2.56 18.34
CA LYS A 72 30.56 -1.48 18.36
C LYS A 72 30.67 -0.71 19.67
N TYR A 73 30.15 0.51 19.68
CA TYR A 73 30.06 1.34 20.88
C TYR A 73 28.97 0.86 21.85
N GLU A 74 28.05 0.01 21.36
CA GLU A 74 26.95 -0.58 22.11
C GLU A 74 26.68 -2.01 21.62
N GLY A 75 26.11 -2.86 22.49
CA GLY A 75 25.81 -4.23 22.14
C GLY A 75 25.47 -5.09 23.37
N GLN A 76 24.94 -6.28 23.13
CA GLN A 76 24.46 -7.18 24.18
C GLN A 76 25.61 -7.88 24.92
N ARG A 77 26.79 -7.97 24.30
CA ARG A 77 27.97 -8.63 24.88
C ARG A 77 29.14 -7.66 24.96
N PHE A 78 29.69 -7.49 26.16
CA PHE A 78 30.96 -6.79 26.33
C PHE A 78 32.13 -7.67 25.87
N ASN A 79 33.03 -7.09 25.07
CA ASN A 79 34.21 -7.74 24.53
C ASN A 79 35.48 -7.16 25.15
N ALA A 80 35.89 -7.75 26.28
CA ALA A 80 37.07 -7.31 27.03
C ALA A 80 38.37 -7.32 26.21
N SER A 81 38.48 -8.18 25.19
CA SER A 81 39.68 -8.26 24.34
C SER A 81 39.90 -7.00 23.49
N ARG A 82 38.86 -6.17 23.31
CA ARG A 82 38.96 -4.92 22.54
C ARG A 82 39.33 -3.68 23.35
N VAL A 83 39.26 -3.76 24.68
CA VAL A 83 39.57 -2.62 25.56
C VAL A 83 40.98 -2.07 25.30
N ALA A 84 41.93 -2.96 24.97
CA ALA A 84 43.31 -2.60 24.69
C ALA A 84 43.51 -1.71 23.44
N TYR A 85 42.55 -1.67 22.50
CA TYR A 85 42.65 -0.81 21.30
C TYR A 85 42.31 0.65 21.60
N GLY A 86 41.67 0.96 22.72
CA GLY A 86 41.34 2.34 23.13
C GLY A 86 40.35 3.07 22.22
N ASP A 87 39.70 2.37 21.28
CA ASP A 87 38.77 2.94 20.29
C ASP A 87 37.32 3.05 20.81
N LEU A 88 37.08 2.70 22.08
CA LEU A 88 35.78 2.66 22.77
C LEU A 88 34.76 1.68 22.14
N ARG A 89 35.17 0.89 21.16
CA ARG A 89 34.33 -0.09 20.47
C ARG A 89 34.41 -1.44 21.17
N ASN A 90 33.91 -1.47 22.40
CA ASN A 90 34.09 -2.61 23.31
C ASN A 90 32.92 -3.59 23.34
N PHE A 91 31.89 -3.40 22.51
CA PHE A 91 30.69 -4.25 22.54
C PHE A 91 30.52 -5.04 21.24
N ASP A 92 29.96 -6.24 21.36
CA ASP A 92 29.52 -7.06 20.25
C ASP A 92 27.97 -7.07 20.23
N LYS A 93 27.38 -6.91 19.05
CA LYS A 93 25.93 -6.86 18.84
C LYS A 93 25.49 -8.09 18.02
N LYS A 94 24.57 -8.88 18.58
CA LYS A 94 23.92 -10.00 17.89
C LYS A 94 22.53 -9.56 17.47
N ASN A 95 22.26 -9.58 16.17
CA ASN A 95 20.91 -9.38 15.65
C ASN A 95 20.30 -10.76 15.37
N PRO A 96 19.18 -11.14 16.04
CA PRO A 96 18.49 -12.39 15.73
C PRO A 96 17.85 -12.30 14.33
N PRO A 97 17.70 -13.41 13.62
CA PRO A 97 16.98 -13.44 12.35
C PRO A 97 15.50 -13.09 12.57
N HIS A 98 14.95 -12.24 11.71
CA HIS A 98 13.51 -12.00 11.67
C HIS A 98 12.85 -13.02 10.72
N GLU A 99 11.92 -13.83 11.24
CA GLU A 99 11.23 -14.90 10.48
C GLU A 99 10.03 -14.41 9.64
N GLN A 100 9.58 -13.17 9.82
CA GLN A 100 8.41 -12.60 9.12
C GLN A 100 8.80 -11.32 8.37
N PRO A 101 8.14 -11.01 7.23
CA PRO A 101 8.34 -9.74 6.54
C PRO A 101 8.03 -8.61 7.52
N SER A 102 9.02 -7.74 7.73
CA SER A 102 8.90 -6.61 8.64
C SER A 102 7.92 -5.55 8.13
N LEU A 103 7.50 -5.64 6.86
CA LEU A 103 6.78 -4.62 6.13
C LEU A 103 5.55 -5.18 5.40
N ALA A 104 4.38 -4.56 5.61
CA ALA A 104 3.22 -4.66 4.72
C ALA A 104 3.01 -3.34 3.97
N VAL A 105 2.60 -3.41 2.71
CA VAL A 105 2.40 -2.24 1.86
C VAL A 105 0.95 -2.18 1.35
N ALA A 106 0.41 -0.97 1.28
CA ALA A 106 -0.76 -0.73 0.45
C ALA A 106 -0.64 0.54 -0.34
N VAL A 107 -1.34 0.50 -1.46
CA VAL A 107 -1.39 1.60 -2.40
C VAL A 107 -2.84 1.94 -2.66
N ARG A 108 -3.17 3.21 -2.47
CA ARG A 108 -4.40 3.80 -2.99
C ARG A 108 -4.08 4.59 -4.25
N ILE A 109 -4.87 4.39 -5.30
CA ILE A 109 -4.74 5.05 -6.59
C ILE A 109 -6.03 5.79 -6.92
N ALA A 110 -5.98 7.12 -6.95
CA ALA A 110 -7.13 7.90 -7.39
C ALA A 110 -7.42 7.60 -8.86
N GLU A 111 -8.70 7.39 -9.18
CA GLU A 111 -9.19 7.19 -10.54
C GLU A 111 -10.25 8.25 -10.90
N SER A 112 -10.12 9.45 -10.33
CA SER A 112 -10.93 10.63 -10.65
C SER A 112 -10.66 11.15 -12.07
N GLY A 113 -11.54 12.01 -12.57
CA GLY A 113 -11.46 12.59 -13.91
C GLY A 113 -10.21 13.45 -14.11
N SER A 114 -9.66 14.01 -13.04
CA SER A 114 -8.42 14.79 -13.08
C SER A 114 -7.16 13.97 -13.41
N MET A 115 -7.23 12.65 -13.27
CA MET A 115 -6.19 11.71 -13.70
C MET A 115 -6.03 11.60 -15.22
N ILE A 116 -6.92 12.23 -16.01
CA ILE A 116 -6.80 12.32 -17.47
C ILE A 116 -5.65 13.24 -17.91
N ARG A 117 -5.26 14.20 -17.08
CA ARG A 117 -4.24 15.19 -17.41
C ARG A 117 -2.85 14.56 -17.35
N ASP A 118 -1.96 15.00 -18.25
CA ASP A 118 -0.53 14.70 -18.21
C ASP A 118 -0.18 13.21 -18.08
N ASP A 119 -1.01 12.33 -18.66
CA ASP A 119 -0.84 10.87 -18.59
C ASP A 119 -0.75 10.31 -17.15
N ARG A 120 -1.31 11.02 -16.15
CA ARG A 120 -1.26 10.64 -14.73
C ARG A 120 -1.76 9.22 -14.49
N ILE A 121 -2.86 8.84 -15.13
CA ILE A 121 -3.40 7.48 -15.02
C ILE A 121 -2.45 6.43 -15.61
N GLU A 122 -1.75 6.74 -16.71
CA GLU A 122 -0.78 5.82 -17.31
C GLU A 122 0.47 5.68 -16.44
N ALA A 123 0.91 6.78 -15.82
CA ALA A 123 1.96 6.74 -14.80
C ALA A 123 1.53 5.91 -13.57
N ALA A 124 0.28 6.07 -13.11
CA ALA A 124 -0.27 5.30 -11.99
C ALA A 124 -0.36 3.81 -12.30
N LYS A 125 -0.76 3.42 -13.53
CA LYS A 125 -0.73 2.02 -13.99
C LYS A 125 0.68 1.42 -13.94
N LYS A 126 1.68 2.16 -14.44
CA LYS A 126 3.09 1.73 -14.40
C LYS A 126 3.56 1.57 -12.96
N ALA A 127 3.23 2.53 -12.08
CA ALA A 127 3.58 2.46 -10.66
C ALA A 127 2.93 1.25 -9.97
N ALA A 128 1.64 0.98 -10.22
CA ALA A 128 0.94 -0.18 -9.67
C ALA A 128 1.59 -1.51 -10.08
N ILE A 129 1.93 -1.66 -11.37
CA ILE A 129 2.64 -2.84 -11.89
C ILE A 129 4.04 -2.94 -11.26
N ALA A 130 4.78 -1.84 -11.17
CA ALA A 130 6.12 -1.83 -10.59
C ALA A 130 6.10 -2.26 -9.11
N ILE A 131 5.16 -1.71 -8.32
CA ILE A 131 5.00 -2.06 -6.90
C ILE A 131 4.58 -3.52 -6.74
N ALA A 132 3.66 -4.01 -7.58
CA ALA A 132 3.23 -5.40 -7.54
C ALA A 132 4.34 -6.39 -7.86
N GLU A 133 5.12 -6.14 -8.93
CA GLU A 133 6.25 -6.99 -9.30
C GLU A 133 7.39 -6.93 -8.27
N PHE A 134 7.63 -5.75 -7.69
CA PHE A 134 8.58 -5.59 -6.60
C PHE A 134 8.14 -6.39 -5.38
N ALA A 135 6.93 -6.16 -4.87
CA ALA A 135 6.38 -6.83 -3.70
C ALA A 135 6.36 -8.35 -3.87
N LYS A 136 6.05 -8.85 -5.08
CA LYS A 136 6.13 -10.27 -5.41
C LYS A 136 7.55 -10.83 -5.30
N LYS A 137 8.57 -10.08 -5.75
CA LYS A 137 9.98 -10.52 -5.72
C LYS A 137 10.56 -10.54 -4.32
N VAL A 138 10.13 -9.62 -3.45
CA VAL A 138 10.65 -9.47 -2.09
C VAL A 138 9.71 -10.03 -1.01
N ASP A 139 8.65 -10.75 -1.43
CA ASP A 139 7.64 -11.38 -0.57
C ASP A 139 6.99 -10.42 0.46
N ILE A 140 6.63 -9.21 -0.01
CA ILE A 140 5.93 -8.22 0.80
C ILE A 140 4.40 -8.38 0.62
N PRO A 141 3.63 -8.51 1.72
CA PRO A 141 2.17 -8.41 1.69
C PRO A 141 1.73 -7.08 1.07
N LEU A 142 0.83 -7.16 0.08
CA LEU A 142 0.44 -6.00 -0.72
C LEU A 142 -1.08 -5.90 -0.86
N LEU A 143 -1.60 -4.69 -0.66
CA LEU A 143 -2.98 -4.29 -0.92
C LEU A 143 -3.00 -3.16 -1.97
N ILE A 144 -3.86 -3.23 -2.99
CA ILE A 144 -3.99 -2.17 -4.00
C ILE A 144 -5.46 -1.86 -4.24
N TYR A 145 -5.83 -0.62 -3.93
CA TYR A 145 -7.16 -0.05 -4.20
C TYR A 145 -7.08 1.10 -5.20
N GLY A 146 -8.04 1.14 -6.09
CA GLY A 146 -8.38 2.34 -6.83
C GLY A 146 -9.71 2.91 -6.36
N ASP A 147 -9.96 4.18 -6.60
CA ASP A 147 -11.22 4.78 -6.18
C ASP A 147 -11.71 5.94 -7.04
N THR A 148 -13.02 6.13 -7.05
CA THR A 148 -13.70 7.29 -7.59
C THR A 148 -14.94 7.59 -6.76
N ALA A 149 -15.56 8.74 -7.01
CA ALA A 149 -16.78 9.16 -6.33
C ALA A 149 -17.90 9.53 -7.31
N ASP A 150 -19.12 9.52 -6.78
CA ASP A 150 -20.35 10.02 -7.41
C ASP A 150 -20.81 9.27 -8.68
N ARG A 151 -20.61 7.95 -8.70
CA ARG A 151 -21.08 7.05 -9.78
C ARG A 151 -22.59 7.00 -9.92
N SER A 152 -23.31 7.16 -8.80
CA SER A 152 -24.77 7.35 -8.78
C SER A 152 -25.20 7.98 -7.45
N ALA A 153 -26.47 8.37 -7.33
CA ALA A 153 -27.02 8.87 -6.07
C ALA A 153 -26.88 7.88 -4.88
N ARG A 154 -26.75 6.58 -5.16
CA ARG A 154 -26.55 5.52 -4.15
C ARG A 154 -25.10 5.09 -4.00
N GLU A 155 -24.26 5.36 -4.99
CA GLU A 155 -22.85 4.99 -5.05
C GLU A 155 -22.01 6.25 -5.07
N LYS A 156 -21.92 6.86 -3.89
CA LYS A 156 -21.20 8.10 -3.64
C LYS A 156 -19.69 7.87 -3.54
N THR A 157 -19.26 6.67 -3.14
CA THR A 157 -17.85 6.22 -3.17
C THR A 157 -17.77 4.84 -3.82
N SER A 158 -16.87 4.72 -4.81
CA SER A 158 -16.61 3.46 -5.52
C SER A 158 -15.18 3.06 -5.28
N LEU A 159 -14.98 1.91 -4.66
CA LEU A 159 -13.67 1.34 -4.42
C LEU A 159 -13.43 0.17 -5.37
N PHE A 160 -12.33 0.18 -6.10
CA PHE A 160 -11.87 -0.92 -6.94
C PHE A 160 -10.78 -1.69 -6.21
N SER A 161 -11.16 -2.85 -5.67
CA SER A 161 -10.23 -3.80 -5.07
C SER A 161 -9.46 -4.50 -6.18
N TYR A 162 -8.24 -4.06 -6.47
CA TYR A 162 -7.38 -4.71 -7.46
C TYR A 162 -6.63 -5.89 -6.84
N LYS A 163 -6.15 -5.72 -5.61
CA LYS A 163 -5.49 -6.76 -4.80
C LYS A 163 -5.80 -6.60 -3.33
N GLU A 164 -6.19 -7.68 -2.68
CA GLU A 164 -6.22 -7.87 -1.23
C GLU A 164 -4.94 -8.56 -0.74
N PHE A 165 -4.66 -8.52 0.56
CA PHE A 165 -3.48 -9.17 1.14
C PHE A 165 -3.47 -10.69 0.90
N GLU A 166 -4.64 -11.32 0.99
CA GLU A 166 -4.84 -12.76 0.84
C GLU A 166 -4.76 -13.22 -0.63
N ASP A 167 -4.82 -12.30 -1.59
CA ASP A 167 -4.75 -12.64 -3.01
C ASP A 167 -3.33 -13.03 -3.44
N GLY A 168 -3.22 -14.03 -4.31
CA GLY A 168 -1.97 -14.28 -5.02
C GLY A 168 -1.62 -13.20 -6.05
N PHE A 169 -0.39 -13.20 -6.55
CA PHE A 169 0.08 -12.27 -7.58
C PHE A 169 -0.23 -12.73 -9.02
N HIS A 170 -1.02 -13.78 -9.20
CA HIS A 170 -1.29 -14.36 -10.51
C HIS A 170 -2.24 -13.47 -11.33
N TRP A 171 -1.85 -13.16 -12.58
CA TRP A 171 -2.59 -12.27 -13.51
C TRP A 171 -2.90 -10.87 -12.97
N LEU A 172 -2.20 -10.42 -11.92
CA LEU A 172 -2.52 -9.18 -11.22
C LEU A 172 -2.33 -7.92 -12.09
N ASN A 173 -1.41 -7.96 -13.04
CA ASN A 173 -1.12 -6.81 -13.91
C ASN A 173 -2.26 -6.48 -14.89
N GLU A 174 -3.14 -7.44 -15.20
CA GLU A 174 -4.23 -7.24 -16.16
C GLU A 174 -5.35 -6.35 -15.62
N PRO A 175 -5.85 -6.55 -14.39
CA PRO A 175 -6.73 -5.58 -13.75
C PRO A 175 -6.16 -4.16 -13.76
N PHE A 176 -4.86 -3.96 -13.49
CA PHE A 176 -4.28 -2.61 -13.43
C PHE A 176 -4.40 -1.84 -14.74
N VAL A 177 -4.26 -2.49 -15.90
CA VAL A 177 -4.42 -1.80 -17.20
C VAL A 177 -5.86 -1.39 -17.51
N THR A 178 -6.83 -1.87 -16.73
CA THR A 178 -8.23 -1.41 -16.81
C THR A 178 -8.49 -0.13 -16.04
N MET A 179 -7.53 0.35 -15.23
CA MET A 179 -7.61 1.64 -14.55
C MET A 179 -7.89 2.77 -15.54
N LYS A 180 -8.78 3.69 -15.17
CA LYS A 180 -9.14 4.81 -16.04
C LYS A 180 -9.65 6.01 -15.25
N PRO A 181 -9.47 7.24 -15.75
CA PRO A 181 -10.11 8.40 -15.16
C PRO A 181 -11.63 8.23 -15.21
N ARG A 182 -12.31 8.48 -14.10
CA ARG A 182 -13.77 8.42 -13.95
C ARG A 182 -14.29 9.79 -13.54
N GLN A 183 -14.94 9.89 -12.38
CA GLN A 183 -15.68 11.09 -11.95
C GLN A 183 -14.92 11.81 -10.85
N ASN A 184 -15.47 11.89 -9.64
CA ASN A 184 -14.89 12.70 -8.59
C ASN A 184 -13.98 11.86 -7.69
N ASN A 185 -13.44 12.49 -6.65
CA ASN A 185 -12.62 11.87 -5.62
C ASN A 185 -13.27 12.12 -4.25
N ARG A 186 -13.49 11.04 -3.49
CA ARG A 186 -13.91 11.04 -2.08
C ARG A 186 -13.05 10.03 -1.35
N ASP A 187 -12.07 10.53 -0.62
CA ASP A 187 -10.96 9.71 -0.18
C ASP A 187 -11.00 9.22 1.25
N GLY A 188 -11.63 9.96 2.15
CA GLY A 188 -11.70 9.59 3.57
C GLY A 188 -12.15 8.14 3.79
N GLY A 189 -13.28 7.74 3.22
CA GLY A 189 -13.80 6.39 3.37
C GLY A 189 -12.90 5.29 2.80
N VAL A 190 -12.19 5.58 1.70
CA VAL A 190 -11.25 4.63 1.07
C VAL A 190 -9.99 4.48 1.93
N LEU A 191 -9.49 5.59 2.48
CA LEU A 191 -8.35 5.60 3.40
C LEU A 191 -8.69 4.85 4.68
N HIS A 192 -9.86 5.11 5.26
CA HIS A 192 -10.35 4.40 6.43
C HIS A 192 -10.43 2.90 6.18
N MET A 193 -11.01 2.48 5.04
CA MET A 193 -11.14 1.07 4.70
C MET A 193 -9.76 0.39 4.52
N ALA A 194 -8.82 1.07 3.86
CA ALA A 194 -7.46 0.55 3.72
C ALA A 194 -6.75 0.43 5.07
N ALA A 195 -6.82 1.48 5.91
CA ALA A 195 -6.20 1.50 7.23
C ALA A 195 -6.79 0.43 8.17
N ALA A 196 -8.11 0.21 8.14
CA ALA A 196 -8.76 -0.87 8.87
C ALA A 196 -8.21 -2.26 8.45
N ASN A 197 -8.01 -2.47 7.15
CA ASN A 197 -7.46 -3.72 6.62
C ASN A 197 -5.96 -3.88 6.91
N PHE A 198 -5.24 -2.79 7.17
CA PHE A 198 -3.86 -2.84 7.66
C PHE A 198 -3.77 -3.21 9.13
N ASN A 199 -4.65 -2.66 9.94
CA ASN A 199 -4.63 -2.90 11.38
C ASN A 199 -4.89 -4.38 11.72
N SER A 200 -5.41 -5.17 10.77
CA SER A 200 -5.52 -6.63 10.90
C SER A 200 -4.25 -7.41 10.51
N GLN A 201 -3.28 -6.76 9.86
CA GLN A 201 -2.01 -7.39 9.47
C GLN A 201 -1.05 -7.45 10.65
N SER A 202 -0.29 -8.55 10.76
CA SER A 202 0.70 -8.75 11.83
C SER A 202 2.06 -8.09 11.57
N ALA A 203 2.23 -7.42 10.42
CA ALA A 203 3.49 -6.81 10.03
C ALA A 203 3.87 -5.64 10.99
N PRO A 204 5.09 -5.61 11.56
CA PRO A 204 5.53 -4.57 12.49
C PRO A 204 5.58 -3.16 11.90
N LEU A 205 5.94 -3.04 10.63
CA LEU A 205 5.93 -1.80 9.88
C LEU A 205 4.86 -1.89 8.78
N GLN A 206 4.06 -0.86 8.67
CA GLN A 206 3.00 -0.76 7.68
C GLN A 206 3.23 0.52 6.88
N LEU A 207 3.24 0.41 5.54
CA LEU A 207 3.46 1.55 4.66
C LEU A 207 2.25 1.78 3.77
N PHE A 208 1.56 2.89 4.03
CA PHE A 208 0.49 3.36 3.18
C PHE A 208 0.99 4.40 2.15
N ARG A 209 0.77 4.15 0.86
CA ARG A 209 1.09 5.09 -0.21
C ARG A 209 -0.15 5.54 -0.96
N HIS A 210 -0.31 6.85 -1.08
CA HIS A 210 -1.41 7.47 -1.82
C HIS A 210 -0.90 8.07 -3.14
N ILE A 211 -1.49 7.68 -4.26
CA ILE A 211 -1.22 8.20 -5.62
C ILE A 211 -2.45 8.96 -6.09
N SER A 212 -2.35 10.29 -6.15
CA SER A 212 -3.44 11.20 -6.49
C SER A 212 -2.89 12.55 -6.92
N ASP A 213 -3.74 13.35 -7.56
CA ASP A 213 -3.48 14.76 -7.84
C ASP A 213 -3.94 15.71 -6.72
N CYS A 214 -4.40 15.16 -5.59
CA CYS A 214 -4.80 15.88 -4.37
C CYS A 214 -5.95 16.88 -4.55
N GLN A 215 -6.88 16.62 -5.47
CA GLN A 215 -8.05 17.47 -5.72
C GLN A 215 -9.38 16.73 -5.42
N PRO A 216 -9.76 16.59 -4.13
CA PRO A 216 -11.09 16.08 -3.76
C PRO A 216 -12.18 17.06 -4.19
N ASN A 217 -13.24 16.53 -4.81
CA ASN A 217 -14.33 17.35 -5.38
C ASN A 217 -15.63 16.54 -5.54
N ALA A 218 -16.01 15.77 -4.52
CA ALA A 218 -17.21 14.93 -4.58
C ALA A 218 -18.48 15.63 -4.05
N LEU A 219 -19.64 15.21 -4.54
CA LEU A 219 -20.95 15.82 -4.22
C LEU A 219 -21.54 15.31 -2.90
N GLU A 220 -22.20 16.11 -2.07
CA GLU A 220 -22.61 17.50 -2.35
C GLU A 220 -21.54 18.53 -2.01
N ASP A 221 -20.78 18.37 -0.91
CA ASP A 221 -19.74 19.33 -0.49
C ASP A 221 -18.46 18.63 0.04
N TYR A 222 -17.80 17.81 -0.77
CA TYR A 222 -16.53 17.17 -0.39
C TYR A 222 -15.32 17.91 -0.99
N THR A 223 -15.07 19.11 -0.47
CA THR A 223 -13.97 20.01 -0.86
C THR A 223 -13.34 20.65 0.37
N ASP A 224 -12.11 21.14 0.23
CA ASP A 224 -11.36 21.91 1.22
C ASP A 224 -11.41 21.40 2.66
N ILE A 225 -12.35 21.92 3.46
CA ILE A 225 -12.46 21.63 4.90
C ILE A 225 -12.94 20.20 5.11
N ASN A 226 -14.03 19.80 4.45
CA ASN A 226 -14.66 18.50 4.67
C ASN A 226 -13.75 17.34 4.24
N SER A 227 -12.98 17.52 3.16
CA SER A 227 -12.00 16.51 2.73
C SER A 227 -10.79 16.45 3.67
N LYS A 228 -10.31 17.59 4.17
CA LYS A 228 -9.23 17.63 5.16
C LYS A 228 -9.64 17.01 6.48
N GLU A 229 -10.82 17.34 7.00
CA GLU A 229 -11.32 16.78 8.26
C GLU A 229 -11.48 15.27 8.16
N ALA A 230 -12.05 14.78 7.06
CA ALA A 230 -12.17 13.35 6.80
C ALA A 230 -10.81 12.63 6.84
N ILE A 231 -9.79 13.16 6.16
CA ILE A 231 -8.45 12.56 6.16
C ILE A 231 -7.81 12.67 7.56
N GLN A 232 -7.95 13.81 8.24
CA GLN A 232 -7.37 14.03 9.57
C GLN A 232 -7.99 13.10 10.61
N GLU A 233 -9.27 12.77 10.51
CA GLU A 233 -9.93 11.83 11.39
C GLU A 233 -9.35 10.43 11.23
N VAL A 234 -9.22 9.95 9.98
CA VAL A 234 -8.58 8.66 9.67
C VAL A 234 -7.14 8.64 10.19
N VAL A 235 -6.35 9.69 9.96
CA VAL A 235 -4.98 9.76 10.48
C VAL A 235 -4.97 9.70 12.00
N LYS A 236 -5.81 10.47 12.70
CA LYS A 236 -5.88 10.46 14.17
C LYS A 236 -6.26 9.10 14.74
N GLU A 237 -7.14 8.37 14.06
CA GLU A 237 -7.58 7.05 14.48
C GLU A 237 -6.46 6.00 14.39
N TYR A 238 -5.65 6.05 13.32
CA TYR A 238 -4.63 5.06 13.02
C TYR A 238 -3.18 5.47 13.36
N ASP A 239 -2.93 6.72 13.78
CA ASP A 239 -1.59 7.22 14.15
C ASP A 239 -0.90 6.39 15.25
N ARG A 240 -1.69 5.71 16.09
CA ARG A 240 -1.20 4.88 17.20
C ARG A 240 -1.16 3.39 16.89
N THR A 241 -1.52 2.97 15.68
CA THR A 241 -1.59 1.56 15.30
C THR A 241 -0.37 1.07 14.51
N GLY A 242 0.61 1.94 14.27
CA GLY A 242 1.85 1.57 13.54
C GLY A 242 1.74 1.65 12.01
N ILE A 243 0.72 2.36 11.50
CA ILE A 243 0.48 2.66 10.07
C ILE A 243 1.13 3.99 9.68
#